data_AF-H3AEM5-F1
#
_entry.id   AF-H3AEM5-F1
#
_cell.length_a   1.000
_cell.length_b   1.000
_cell.length_c   1.000
_cell.angle_alpha   90.00
_cell.angle_beta   90.00
_cell.angle_gamma   90.00
#
_symmetry.space_group_name_H-M   'P 1'
#
loop_
_entity.id
_entity.type
_entity.pdbx_description
1 polymer ?
#
loop_
_entity_poly.entity_id
_entity_poly.type
_entity_poly.pdbx_seq_one_letter_code
_entity_poly.pdbx_strand_id
1 'polypeptide(L)'
;RFLEHMVSKLGVKMTKTPLRSWALTQNFTFPSMRVKACHVCKRRAFEAKLDPCEQCQAVLYCSERCRILDWKKRPEDVSHQYWCSKMEEYMKQCKTLADFPFTYTKEATSVTFDKESFLSSRELNCGYWVKESMLIHPPNQELEGWGSLSSHHLFLSLSPSSSVPPSHSFSLPPSLPLVPSLSLSLTWKEYYQRRGLDLDSPASLLLTYPLTIYYIITSLVPQHFPELNILTKQSLKIHIMEAHKEFDIIKVFWELSVLLPHVAFELHFVGDRLPKEADEEQFSMHRKDGCVTVASPNFAGEEKSDKKSIRVKGYSRPYYMVQGPKPDLVIGFNSGFGLSGMWLSSLPRLQSLRAPAYFTECSEYSCAIDDQIMGMATGGTISRPLVNPFRSPFRIIGIDNEMPWYSNAFVFHLVYKASPNSSKQQWQQAGGPERHAGPPEDAPESGRRKKDKKQNRNGQRKRK
;
A
#
# COMPACT_ATOMS: atom_id res chain seq x y z
N ARG A 1 0.10 -29.05 2.15
CA ARG A 1 0.17 -30.50 1.90
C ARG A 1 -1.20 -31.19 1.85
N PHE A 2 -2.04 -31.17 2.89
CA PHE A 2 -3.38 -31.84 2.82
C PHE A 2 -4.36 -31.14 1.86
N LEU A 3 -4.39 -29.81 1.87
CA LEU A 3 -5.18 -28.98 0.94
C LEU A 3 -4.79 -29.16 -0.54
N GLU A 4 -3.49 -29.21 -0.84
CA GLU A 4 -2.99 -29.41 -2.22
C GLU A 4 -3.46 -30.74 -2.82
N HIS A 5 -3.50 -31.79 -2.01
CA HIS A 5 -3.94 -33.11 -2.46
C HIS A 5 -5.45 -33.15 -2.74
N MET A 6 -6.26 -32.42 -1.97
CA MET A 6 -7.71 -32.33 -2.19
C MET A 6 -8.05 -31.51 -3.44
N VAL A 7 -7.36 -30.38 -3.66
CA VAL A 7 -7.63 -29.50 -4.81
C VAL A 7 -7.21 -30.16 -6.13
N SER A 8 -6.11 -30.92 -6.13
CA SER A 8 -5.68 -31.72 -7.28
C SER A 8 -6.69 -32.82 -7.69
N LYS A 9 -7.48 -33.35 -6.75
CA LYS A 9 -8.53 -34.35 -7.06
C LYS A 9 -9.77 -33.73 -7.72
N LEU A 10 -9.95 -32.41 -7.62
CA LEU A 10 -11.05 -31.67 -8.25
C LEU A 10 -10.71 -31.18 -9.67
N GLY A 11 -9.58 -31.62 -10.25
CA GLY A 11 -9.10 -31.14 -11.56
C GLY A 11 -8.58 -29.70 -11.55
N VAL A 12 -8.57 -29.05 -10.38
CA VAL A 12 -8.03 -27.70 -10.20
C VAL A 12 -6.53 -27.84 -9.97
N LYS A 13 -5.74 -27.43 -10.96
CA LYS A 13 -4.31 -27.22 -10.74
C LYS A 13 -4.17 -25.99 -9.84
N MET A 14 -3.84 -26.21 -8.57
CA MET A 14 -3.18 -25.16 -7.80
C MET A 14 -1.86 -24.89 -8.50
N THR A 15 -1.79 -23.84 -9.30
CA THR A 15 -0.51 -23.23 -9.61
C THR A 15 0.11 -22.91 -8.25
N LYS A 16 1.29 -23.48 -7.98
CA LYS A 16 2.16 -22.94 -6.93
C LYS A 16 2.13 -21.43 -7.13
N THR A 17 1.78 -20.71 -6.06
CA THR A 17 1.62 -19.25 -6.01
C THR A 17 2.55 -18.59 -7.03
N PRO A 18 2.08 -17.69 -7.89
CA PRO A 18 2.93 -17.04 -8.87
C PRO A 18 3.91 -16.13 -8.12
N LEU A 19 4.95 -16.70 -7.54
CA LEU A 19 6.10 -15.98 -7.04
C LEU A 19 6.98 -15.79 -8.28
N ARG A 20 6.60 -14.81 -9.11
CA ARG A 20 7.14 -13.44 -9.12
C ARG A 20 8.61 -13.46 -9.52
N SER A 21 8.87 -13.54 -10.83
CA SER A 21 10.24 -13.53 -11.34
C SER A 21 10.97 -12.26 -10.91
N TRP A 22 10.36 -11.09 -11.14
CA TRP A 22 11.03 -9.79 -11.04
C TRP A 22 10.62 -8.94 -9.84
N ALA A 23 9.86 -9.49 -8.88
CA ALA A 23 9.56 -8.73 -7.66
C ALA A 23 10.80 -8.59 -6.78
N LEU A 24 10.81 -7.59 -5.90
CA LEU A 24 11.78 -7.49 -4.81
C LEU A 24 11.79 -8.81 -4.04
N THR A 25 12.90 -9.55 -4.17
CA THR A 25 13.15 -10.71 -3.31
C THR A 25 13.77 -10.19 -2.03
N GLN A 26 13.21 -10.57 -0.87
CA GLN A 26 13.80 -10.31 0.45
C GLN A 26 15.05 -11.19 0.68
N ASN A 27 15.89 -11.32 -0.34
CA ASN A 27 17.15 -12.02 -0.20
C ASN A 27 18.10 -11.07 0.53
N PHE A 28 18.55 -11.51 1.71
CA PHE A 28 19.69 -10.95 2.43
C PHE A 28 20.83 -10.70 1.44
N THR A 29 20.95 -9.45 0.99
CA THR A 29 22.12 -8.97 0.28
C THR A 29 23.00 -8.38 1.36
N PHE A 30 24.24 -8.87 1.47
CA PHE A 30 25.18 -8.28 2.39
C PHE A 30 25.23 -6.76 2.14
N PRO A 31 25.12 -5.94 3.19
CA PRO A 31 24.93 -4.49 3.05
C PRO A 31 26.05 -3.77 2.28
N SER A 32 27.20 -4.42 2.06
CA SER A 32 28.33 -3.91 1.29
C SER A 32 28.41 -4.40 -0.16
N MET A 33 27.62 -5.40 -0.56
CA MET A 33 27.81 -6.08 -1.84
C MET A 33 26.80 -5.59 -2.88
N ARG A 34 27.25 -4.59 -3.65
CA ARG A 34 26.67 -4.08 -4.92
C ARG A 34 26.70 -5.13 -6.03
N VAL A 35 26.29 -6.35 -5.73
CA VAL A 35 26.46 -7.48 -6.62
C VAL A 35 25.17 -7.72 -7.37
N LYS A 36 25.20 -7.37 -8.65
CA LYS A 36 24.16 -7.76 -9.58
C LYS A 36 24.26 -9.26 -9.90
N ALA A 37 23.15 -9.85 -10.29
CA ALA A 37 23.03 -11.26 -10.62
C ALA A 37 22.20 -11.47 -11.88
N CYS A 38 22.48 -12.55 -12.60
CA CYS A 38 21.65 -13.00 -13.70
C CYS A 38 20.25 -13.35 -13.20
N HIS A 39 19.21 -12.83 -13.84
CA HIS A 39 17.83 -13.09 -13.48
C HIS A 39 17.45 -14.57 -13.44
N VAL A 40 18.01 -15.37 -14.35
CA VAL A 40 17.62 -16.78 -14.51
C VAL A 40 18.43 -17.71 -13.61
N CYS A 41 19.76 -17.68 -13.73
CA CYS A 41 20.61 -18.64 -13.04
C CYS A 41 21.20 -18.11 -11.72
N LYS A 42 20.93 -16.84 -11.40
CA LYS A 42 21.42 -16.13 -10.19
C LYS A 42 22.95 -16.07 -10.03
N ARG A 43 23.72 -16.42 -11.08
CA ARG A 43 25.17 -16.15 -11.12
C ARG A 43 25.44 -14.67 -10.97
N ARG A 44 26.44 -14.35 -10.16
CA ARG A 44 26.77 -12.99 -9.75
C ARG A 44 27.71 -12.30 -10.74
N ALA A 45 27.73 -10.97 -10.74
CA ALA A 45 28.51 -10.16 -11.69
C ALA A 45 30.03 -10.39 -11.62
N PHE A 46 30.56 -10.83 -10.48
CA PHE A 46 31.98 -11.21 -10.36
C PHE A 46 32.27 -12.61 -10.95
N GLU A 47 31.24 -13.44 -11.16
CA GLU A 47 31.36 -14.78 -11.75
C GLU A 47 31.13 -14.74 -13.27
N ALA A 48 30.38 -13.76 -13.76
CA ALA A 48 30.08 -13.60 -15.18
C ALA A 48 29.72 -12.14 -15.51
N LYS A 49 30.10 -11.70 -16.72
CA LYS A 49 29.58 -10.45 -17.29
C LYS A 49 28.06 -10.53 -17.40
N LEU A 50 27.36 -9.51 -16.92
CA LEU A 50 25.92 -9.38 -17.04
C LEU A 50 25.61 -8.32 -18.09
N ASP A 51 24.78 -8.68 -19.07
CA ASP A 51 24.30 -7.77 -20.09
C ASP A 51 22.78 -7.53 -19.86
N PRO A 52 22.32 -6.27 -19.87
CA PRO A 52 20.90 -5.97 -19.79
C PRO A 52 20.19 -6.38 -21.10
N CYS A 53 18.89 -6.62 -21.02
CA CYS A 53 18.08 -6.76 -22.23
C CYS A 53 18.18 -5.51 -23.11
N GLU A 54 18.49 -5.70 -24.40
CA GLU A 54 18.65 -4.62 -25.38
C GLU A 54 17.42 -3.71 -25.51
N GLN A 55 16.22 -4.27 -25.40
CA GLN A 55 14.97 -3.50 -25.50
C GLN A 55 14.65 -2.79 -24.17
N CYS A 56 14.31 -3.54 -23.12
CA CYS A 56 13.79 -2.93 -21.90
C CYS A 56 14.86 -2.33 -20.99
N GLN A 57 16.13 -2.72 -21.14
CA GLN A 57 17.27 -2.34 -20.27
C GLN A 57 17.09 -2.70 -18.78
N ALA A 58 16.00 -3.38 -18.42
CA ALA A 58 15.65 -3.69 -17.04
C ALA A 58 16.24 -5.02 -16.56
N VAL A 59 16.12 -6.10 -17.34
CA VAL A 59 16.47 -7.47 -16.88
C VAL A 59 17.92 -7.81 -17.24
N LEU A 60 18.66 -8.39 -16.29
CA LEU A 60 20.08 -8.73 -16.45
C LEU A 60 20.30 -10.22 -16.74
N TYR A 61 21.14 -10.54 -17.73
CA TYR A 61 21.47 -11.91 -18.12
C TYR A 61 22.98 -12.15 -18.20
N CYS A 62 23.43 -13.34 -17.81
CA CYS A 62 24.84 -13.73 -17.98
C CYS A 62 25.15 -14.40 -19.33
N SER A 63 24.13 -14.73 -20.12
CA SER A 63 24.28 -15.41 -21.41
C SER A 63 22.99 -15.42 -22.23
N GLU A 64 23.14 -15.59 -23.54
CA GLU A 64 22.02 -15.75 -24.48
C GLU A 64 21.08 -16.89 -24.09
N ARG A 65 21.65 -17.99 -23.58
CA ARG A 65 20.86 -19.12 -23.08
C ARG A 65 19.90 -18.69 -21.98
N CYS A 66 20.35 -17.87 -21.02
CA CYS A 66 19.47 -17.38 -19.96
C CYS A 66 18.40 -16.45 -20.51
N ARG A 67 18.75 -15.57 -21.46
CA ARG A 67 17.79 -14.68 -22.12
C ARG A 67 16.67 -15.46 -22.81
N ILE A 68 16.99 -16.48 -23.60
CA ILE A 68 16.01 -17.32 -24.33
C ILE A 68 15.10 -18.08 -23.36
N LEU A 69 15.65 -18.61 -22.25
CA LEU A 69 14.88 -19.34 -21.24
C LEU A 69 13.84 -18.46 -20.55
N ASP A 70 14.19 -17.21 -20.24
CA ASP A 70 13.28 -16.25 -19.62
C ASP A 70 12.25 -15.68 -20.63
N TRP A 71 12.68 -15.48 -21.87
CA TRP A 71 11.85 -14.97 -22.95
C TRP A 71 10.61 -15.83 -23.19
N LYS A 72 10.78 -17.15 -23.26
CA LYS A 72 9.69 -18.11 -23.54
C LYS A 72 9.19 -18.85 -22.29
N LYS A 73 9.42 -18.28 -21.10
CA LYS A 73 9.00 -18.89 -19.83
C LYS A 73 7.48 -19.10 -19.82
N ARG A 74 7.04 -20.18 -19.18
CA ARG A 74 5.61 -20.48 -19.01
C ARG A 74 5.22 -20.50 -17.54
N PRO A 75 4.01 -20.03 -17.16
CA PRO A 75 2.98 -19.46 -18.04
C PRO A 75 3.37 -18.12 -18.70
N GLU A 76 2.69 -17.73 -19.78
CA GLU A 76 3.11 -16.61 -20.65
C GLU A 76 3.15 -15.27 -19.93
N ASP A 77 2.25 -15.07 -18.97
CA ASP A 77 2.13 -13.90 -18.09
C ASP A 77 3.28 -13.75 -17.09
N VAL A 78 4.19 -14.73 -16.99
CA VAL A 78 5.45 -14.64 -16.23
C VAL A 78 6.68 -14.68 -17.13
N SER A 79 6.50 -14.58 -18.44
CA SER A 79 7.59 -14.54 -19.43
C SER A 79 8.14 -13.14 -19.62
N HIS A 80 9.44 -13.03 -19.87
CA HIS A 80 10.01 -11.73 -20.20
C HIS A 80 9.41 -11.19 -21.51
N GLN A 81 9.08 -12.04 -22.48
CA GLN A 81 8.41 -11.61 -23.71
C GLN A 81 7.12 -10.82 -23.43
N TYR A 82 6.31 -11.28 -22.48
CA TYR A 82 5.07 -10.58 -22.10
C TYR A 82 5.32 -9.24 -21.40
N TRP A 83 6.39 -9.15 -20.59
CA TRP A 83 6.70 -7.96 -19.78
C TRP A 83 7.66 -6.97 -20.43
N CYS A 84 8.45 -7.36 -21.44
CA CYS A 84 9.57 -6.59 -21.95
C CYS A 84 9.15 -5.18 -22.38
N SER A 85 8.08 -5.07 -23.18
CA SER A 85 7.55 -3.79 -23.64
C SER A 85 7.07 -2.90 -22.47
N LYS A 86 6.37 -3.49 -21.49
CA LYS A 86 5.91 -2.76 -20.29
C LYS A 86 7.09 -2.28 -19.44
N MET A 87 8.11 -3.12 -19.27
CA MET A 87 9.33 -2.76 -18.54
C MET A 87 10.11 -1.65 -19.23
N GLU A 88 10.14 -1.64 -20.57
CA GLU A 88 10.71 -0.52 -21.33
C GLU A 88 9.98 0.80 -21.02
N GLU A 89 8.65 0.79 -20.94
CA GLU A 89 7.86 1.96 -20.52
C GLU A 89 8.15 2.37 -19.08
N TYR A 90 8.27 1.41 -18.17
CA TYR A 90 8.58 1.69 -16.76
C TYR A 90 9.98 2.30 -16.59
N MET A 91 10.97 1.84 -17.37
CA MET A 91 12.31 2.42 -17.36
C MET A 91 12.34 3.88 -17.83
N LYS A 92 11.40 4.29 -18.69
CA LYS A 92 11.25 5.70 -19.11
C LYS A 92 10.86 6.62 -17.94
N GLN A 93 10.23 6.09 -16.88
CA GLN A 93 9.87 6.86 -15.68
C GLN A 93 11.03 7.09 -14.70
N CYS A 94 12.22 6.54 -14.95
CA CYS A 94 13.34 6.63 -14.02
C CYS A 94 13.70 8.07 -13.63
N LYS A 95 13.67 9.02 -14.57
CA LYS A 95 13.93 10.45 -14.30
C LYS A 95 12.83 11.07 -13.44
N THR A 96 11.56 10.82 -13.78
CA THR A 96 10.40 11.32 -13.01
C THR A 96 10.44 10.81 -11.58
N LEU A 97 10.73 9.52 -11.38
CA LEU A 97 10.79 8.91 -10.06
C LEU A 97 11.99 9.39 -9.23
N ALA A 98 13.09 9.79 -9.88
CA ALA A 98 14.28 10.35 -9.23
C ALA A 98 14.18 11.87 -8.99
N ASP A 99 13.10 12.54 -9.38
CA ASP A 99 12.95 13.98 -9.21
C ASP A 99 12.56 14.32 -7.77
N PHE A 100 13.54 14.79 -6.99
CA PHE A 100 13.39 15.19 -5.59
C PHE A 100 14.13 16.50 -5.30
N PRO A 101 13.62 17.34 -4.39
CA PRO A 101 14.22 18.63 -4.07
C PRO A 101 15.41 18.55 -3.09
N PHE A 102 15.87 17.35 -2.70
CA PHE A 102 16.88 17.19 -1.67
C PHE A 102 18.31 17.41 -2.20
N THR A 103 19.21 17.87 -1.35
CA THR A 103 20.64 18.05 -1.69
C THR A 103 21.30 16.71 -2.01
N TYR A 104 20.85 15.64 -1.35
CA TYR A 104 21.36 14.28 -1.50
C TYR A 104 20.69 13.49 -2.63
N THR A 105 19.77 14.08 -3.40
CA THR A 105 19.02 13.37 -4.46
C THR A 105 19.94 12.62 -5.41
N LYS A 106 21.01 13.25 -5.89
CA LYS A 106 21.98 12.63 -6.82
C LYS A 106 22.61 11.35 -6.26
N GLU A 107 22.89 11.33 -4.95
CA GLU A 107 23.42 10.15 -4.25
C GLU A 107 22.32 9.09 -4.08
N ALA A 108 21.18 9.48 -3.51
CA ALA A 108 20.07 8.59 -3.13
C ALA A 108 19.36 7.92 -4.31
N THR A 109 19.36 8.56 -5.49
CA THR A 109 18.71 8.02 -6.69
C THR A 109 19.67 7.28 -7.62
N SER A 110 20.96 7.19 -7.25
CA SER A 110 21.98 6.52 -8.06
C SER A 110 21.67 5.03 -8.25
N VAL A 111 21.97 4.48 -9.41
CA VAL A 111 21.88 3.02 -9.69
C VAL A 111 22.83 2.20 -8.82
N THR A 112 23.84 2.84 -8.23
CA THR A 112 24.78 2.25 -7.28
C THR A 112 24.57 2.75 -5.85
N PHE A 113 23.38 3.29 -5.55
CA PHE A 113 23.08 3.82 -4.22
C PHE A 113 23.27 2.75 -3.15
N ASP A 114 23.92 3.14 -2.06
CA ASP A 114 24.21 2.29 -0.92
C ASP A 114 23.60 2.94 0.32
N LYS A 115 22.47 2.36 0.75
CA LYS A 115 21.69 2.86 1.88
C LYS A 115 22.47 2.81 3.19
N GLU A 116 23.26 1.76 3.44
CA GLU A 116 24.01 1.65 4.70
C GLU A 116 25.15 2.66 4.76
N SER A 117 25.89 2.81 3.66
CA SER A 117 26.92 3.84 3.57
C SER A 117 26.33 5.24 3.75
N PHE A 118 25.15 5.51 3.18
CA PHE A 118 24.44 6.76 3.38
C PHE A 118 24.09 7.01 4.85
N LEU A 119 23.48 6.02 5.52
CA LEU A 119 23.07 6.13 6.91
C LEU A 119 24.29 6.29 7.83
N SER A 120 25.33 5.47 7.64
CA SER A 120 26.53 5.49 8.45
C SER A 120 27.33 6.78 8.30
N SER A 121 27.47 7.31 7.08
CA SER A 121 28.22 8.55 6.83
C SER A 121 27.57 9.80 7.44
N ARG A 122 26.28 9.72 7.79
CA ARG A 122 25.50 10.77 8.42
C ARG A 122 25.14 10.45 9.88
N GLU A 123 25.75 9.41 10.44
CA GLU A 123 25.55 8.98 11.84
C GLU A 123 24.06 8.72 12.17
N LEU A 124 23.33 8.16 11.21
CA LEU A 124 21.90 7.80 11.31
C LEU A 124 21.75 6.34 11.72
N ASN A 125 22.34 5.97 12.85
CA ASN A 125 22.45 4.59 13.33
C ASN A 125 21.74 4.36 14.67
N CYS A 126 20.88 5.29 15.11
CA CYS A 126 20.10 5.17 16.34
C CYS A 126 18.64 5.62 16.16
N GLY A 127 17.80 5.34 17.16
CA GLY A 127 16.38 5.69 17.14
C GLY A 127 15.64 5.04 15.97
N TYR A 128 14.75 5.79 15.31
CA TYR A 128 14.00 5.28 14.16
C TYR A 128 14.84 4.99 12.92
N TRP A 129 16.04 5.56 12.81
CA TRP A 129 16.93 5.30 11.67
C TRP A 129 17.44 3.85 11.64
N VAL A 130 17.51 3.19 12.81
CA VAL A 130 17.84 1.76 12.92
C VAL A 130 16.84 0.91 12.12
N LYS A 131 15.58 1.31 12.07
CA LYS A 131 14.52 0.60 11.33
C LYS A 131 14.67 0.73 9.81
N GLU A 132 15.45 1.70 9.35
CA GLU A 132 15.81 1.87 7.95
C GLU A 132 17.05 1.05 7.56
N SER A 133 17.90 0.65 8.51
CA SER A 133 19.05 -0.21 8.24
C SER A 133 18.65 -1.64 7.89
N MET A 134 19.41 -2.27 7.00
CA MET A 134 19.34 -3.68 6.65
C MET A 134 20.32 -4.54 7.47
N LEU A 135 21.16 -3.92 8.30
CA LEU A 135 22.09 -4.64 9.18
C LEU A 135 21.33 -5.38 10.27
N ILE A 136 21.74 -6.62 10.55
CA ILE A 136 21.30 -7.31 11.76
C ILE A 136 21.99 -6.60 12.93
N HIS A 137 21.21 -5.81 13.66
CA HIS A 137 21.68 -5.28 14.94
C HIS A 137 21.76 -6.44 15.94
N PRO A 138 22.88 -6.61 16.67
CA PRO A 138 22.96 -7.63 17.72
C PRO A 138 21.86 -7.38 18.75
N PRO A 139 21.31 -8.44 19.40
CA PRO A 139 20.22 -8.31 20.37
C PRO A 139 20.54 -7.34 21.52
N ASN A 140 21.83 -7.09 21.78
CA ASN A 140 22.28 -6.17 22.84
C ASN A 140 22.37 -4.70 22.41
N GLN A 141 22.10 -4.40 21.13
CA GLN A 141 21.92 -3.05 20.58
C GLN A 141 20.47 -2.86 20.09
N GLU A 142 19.56 -3.69 20.61
CA GLU A 142 18.14 -3.42 20.55
C GLU A 142 17.87 -2.10 21.25
N LEU A 143 17.22 -1.19 20.55
CA LEU A 143 16.22 -0.34 21.20
C LEU A 143 15.30 -1.33 21.93
N GLU A 144 15.51 -1.50 23.24
CA GLU A 144 14.92 -2.53 24.11
C GLU A 144 13.80 -3.31 23.42
N GLY A 145 14.16 -4.47 22.87
CA GLY A 145 13.27 -5.30 22.10
C GLY A 145 12.07 -5.72 22.93
N TRP A 146 10.94 -5.79 22.25
CA TRP A 146 9.63 -6.20 22.75
C TRP A 146 9.61 -7.62 23.36
N GLY A 147 10.71 -8.36 23.28
CA GLY A 147 10.87 -9.68 23.87
C GLY A 147 11.22 -9.56 25.35
N SER A 148 10.20 -9.70 26.22
CA SER A 148 10.29 -9.70 27.69
C SER A 148 10.18 -8.34 28.38
N LEU A 149 9.26 -7.48 27.93
CA LEU A 149 8.99 -6.21 28.60
C LEU A 149 7.54 -6.18 29.10
N SER A 150 7.39 -6.15 30.43
CA SER A 150 6.13 -5.79 31.07
C SER A 150 5.68 -4.43 30.53
N SER A 151 4.37 -4.16 30.55
CA SER A 151 3.77 -2.93 30.02
C SER A 151 4.50 -1.65 30.47
N HIS A 152 5.20 -1.67 31.61
CA HIS A 152 6.02 -0.57 32.14
C HIS A 152 7.28 -0.21 31.34
N HIS A 153 7.94 -1.13 30.61
CA HIS A 153 9.19 -0.84 29.90
C HIS A 153 9.02 -0.35 28.46
N LEU A 154 7.86 -0.63 27.83
CA LEU A 154 7.46 0.04 26.58
C LEU A 154 7.46 1.58 26.74
N PHE A 155 7.23 2.08 27.97
CA PHE A 155 7.23 3.50 28.30
C PHE A 155 8.63 4.07 28.59
N LEU A 156 9.62 3.24 28.94
CA LEU A 156 11.00 3.68 29.22
C LEU A 156 11.85 3.78 27.95
N SER A 157 11.70 2.85 27.01
CA SER A 157 12.34 2.90 25.67
C SER A 157 11.86 4.10 24.82
N LEU A 158 10.74 4.72 25.23
CA LEU A 158 10.15 5.90 24.62
C LEU A 158 10.43 7.21 25.38
N SER A 159 11.23 7.15 26.45
CA SER A 159 11.69 8.30 27.25
C SER A 159 13.13 8.69 26.88
N PRO A 160 13.47 9.99 26.82
CA PRO A 160 14.82 10.43 26.51
C PRO A 160 15.71 10.29 27.76
N SER A 161 16.24 9.09 27.97
CA SER A 161 17.31 8.85 28.93
C SER A 161 18.29 7.90 28.26
N SER A 162 19.55 8.22 28.02
CA SER A 162 20.36 9.41 28.29
C SER A 162 21.59 9.24 27.37
N SER A 163 22.15 10.35 26.86
CA SER A 163 23.36 10.42 26.00
C SER A 163 23.20 10.21 24.48
N VAL A 164 22.04 10.47 23.88
CA VAL A 164 21.95 10.65 22.42
C VAL A 164 22.10 12.15 22.11
N PRO A 165 23.08 12.59 21.31
CA PRO A 165 23.18 14.00 20.91
C PRO A 165 21.88 14.45 20.22
N PRO A 166 21.43 15.71 20.40
CA PRO A 166 20.17 16.22 19.84
C PRO A 166 20.00 15.98 18.34
N SER A 167 21.12 15.89 17.61
CA SER A 167 21.24 15.60 16.19
C SER A 167 20.77 14.21 15.75
N HIS A 168 20.59 13.23 16.64
CA HIS A 168 20.24 11.85 16.26
C HIS A 168 18.86 11.37 16.74
N SER A 169 18.19 12.15 17.59
CA SER A 169 16.76 11.93 17.86
C SER A 169 15.93 12.54 16.74
N PHE A 170 15.07 11.77 16.07
CA PHE A 170 14.04 12.37 15.22
C PHE A 170 13.05 13.10 16.13
N SER A 171 13.33 14.37 16.37
CA SER A 171 12.47 15.29 17.09
C SER A 171 11.72 16.11 16.06
N LEU A 172 10.42 15.86 15.91
CA LEU A 172 9.57 16.73 15.09
C LEU A 172 9.71 18.15 15.64
N PRO A 173 10.14 19.15 14.83
CA PRO A 173 10.35 20.49 15.33
C PRO A 173 9.08 21.03 16.02
N PRO A 174 9.22 21.94 17.00
CA PRO A 174 8.07 22.56 17.67
C PRO A 174 7.10 23.14 16.64
N SER A 175 5.80 23.04 16.94
CA SER A 175 4.74 23.49 16.06
C SER A 175 4.99 24.96 15.68
N LEU A 176 5.27 25.23 14.40
CA LEU A 176 5.18 26.61 13.90
C LEU A 176 3.69 27.01 13.90
N PRO A 177 3.36 28.29 14.18
CA PRO A 177 1.99 28.75 14.14
C PRO A 177 1.42 28.47 12.75
N LEU A 178 0.43 27.57 12.71
CA LEU A 178 -0.21 27.12 11.48
C LEU A 178 -0.75 28.34 10.73
N VAL A 179 -0.25 28.58 9.51
CA VAL A 179 -1.05 29.28 8.52
C VAL A 179 -2.13 28.29 8.09
N PRO A 180 -3.43 28.60 8.28
CA PRO A 180 -4.52 27.74 7.87
C PRO A 180 -4.70 27.87 6.35
N SER A 181 -3.80 27.26 5.60
CA SER A 181 -4.10 26.94 4.21
C SER A 181 -3.98 25.43 4.07
N LEU A 182 -5.13 24.78 3.90
CA LEU A 182 -5.23 23.49 3.24
C LEU A 182 -4.73 23.73 1.79
N SER A 183 -3.42 23.86 1.62
CA SER A 183 -2.81 23.91 0.30
C SER A 183 -3.03 22.54 -0.30
N LEU A 184 -3.96 22.47 -1.25
CA LEU A 184 -4.34 21.23 -1.93
C LEU A 184 -3.17 20.60 -2.69
N SER A 185 -2.10 21.35 -2.94
CA SER A 185 -0.81 20.83 -3.39
C SER A 185 0.26 21.18 -2.37
N LEU A 186 0.77 20.17 -1.66
CA LEU A 186 1.95 20.29 -0.81
C LEU A 186 3.04 19.41 -1.44
N THR A 187 4.21 19.99 -1.67
CA THR A 187 5.40 19.28 -2.16
C THR A 187 6.40 19.01 -1.02
N TRP A 188 7.40 18.15 -1.26
CA TRP A 188 8.50 17.95 -0.31
C TRP A 188 9.19 19.25 0.08
N LYS A 189 9.49 20.12 -0.90
CA LYS A 189 10.17 21.39 -0.68
C LYS A 189 9.36 22.33 0.21
N GLU A 190 8.08 22.48 -0.07
CA GLU A 190 7.18 23.33 0.72
C GLU A 190 6.97 22.77 2.12
N TYR A 191 6.84 21.45 2.27
CA TYR A 191 6.72 20.82 3.58
C TYR A 191 7.97 21.09 4.44
N TYR A 192 9.16 20.84 3.90
CA TYR A 192 10.43 21.07 4.61
C TYR A 192 10.59 22.53 5.01
N GLN A 193 10.31 23.47 4.10
CA GLN A 193 10.33 24.90 4.38
C GLN A 193 9.36 25.28 5.52
N ARG A 194 8.12 24.77 5.49
CA ARG A 194 7.11 25.02 6.53
C ARG A 194 7.47 24.41 7.87
N ARG A 195 8.30 23.36 7.90
CA ARG A 195 8.80 22.72 9.13
C ARG A 195 10.13 23.28 9.61
N GLY A 196 10.77 24.17 8.85
CA GLY A 196 12.12 24.64 9.13
C GLY A 196 13.17 23.53 9.01
N LEU A 197 12.93 22.53 8.17
CA LEU A 197 13.87 21.44 7.90
C LEU A 197 14.74 21.80 6.70
N ASP A 198 16.04 21.53 6.81
CA ASP A 198 16.97 21.62 5.68
C ASP A 198 16.70 20.48 4.67
N LEU A 199 16.84 20.76 3.38
CA LEU A 199 16.74 19.79 2.30
C LEU A 199 17.88 18.74 2.32
N ASP A 200 18.90 18.92 3.16
CA ASP A 200 19.88 17.87 3.48
C ASP A 200 19.37 16.85 4.51
N SER A 201 18.31 17.18 5.26
CA SER A 201 17.73 16.26 6.24
C SER A 201 17.03 15.07 5.58
N PRO A 202 17.36 13.82 5.97
CA PRO A 202 16.72 12.62 5.42
C PRO A 202 15.37 12.29 6.07
N ALA A 203 14.75 13.23 6.78
CA ALA A 203 13.45 13.09 7.44
C ALA A 203 12.33 12.54 6.53
N SER A 204 12.44 12.76 5.21
CA SER A 204 11.52 12.26 4.19
C SER A 204 11.37 10.73 4.20
N LEU A 205 12.39 9.99 4.66
CA LEU A 205 12.32 8.54 4.82
C LEU A 205 11.25 8.11 5.83
N LEU A 206 11.14 8.85 6.94
CA LEU A 206 10.18 8.57 7.99
C LEU A 206 8.83 9.24 7.69
N LEU A 207 8.87 10.46 7.13
CA LEU A 207 7.68 11.26 6.87
C LEU A 207 6.88 10.83 5.64
N THR A 208 7.44 9.95 4.79
CA THR A 208 6.73 9.41 3.62
C THR A 208 5.36 8.83 4.02
N TYR A 209 5.26 8.14 5.16
CA TYR A 209 4.02 7.49 5.59
C TYR A 209 2.92 8.51 5.95
N PRO A 210 3.09 9.38 6.97
CA PRO A 210 2.03 10.36 7.31
C PRO A 210 1.75 11.34 6.18
N LEU A 211 2.73 11.75 5.38
CA LEU A 211 2.50 12.67 4.26
C LEU A 211 1.76 12.03 3.09
N THR A 212 1.97 10.72 2.86
CA THR A 212 1.15 9.96 1.91
C THR A 212 -0.29 9.88 2.39
N ILE A 213 -0.54 9.62 3.69
CA ILE A 213 -1.90 9.64 4.26
C ILE A 213 -2.53 11.02 4.08
N TYR A 214 -1.80 12.10 4.40
CA TYR A 214 -2.25 13.47 4.21
C TYR A 214 -2.63 13.75 2.76
N TYR A 215 -1.79 13.35 1.80
CA TYR A 215 -2.07 13.49 0.37
C TYR A 215 -3.32 12.72 -0.05
N ILE A 216 -3.50 11.48 0.43
CA ILE A 216 -4.70 10.69 0.17
C ILE A 216 -5.94 11.42 0.69
N ILE A 217 -5.94 11.89 1.94
CA ILE A 217 -7.09 12.55 2.57
C ILE A 217 -7.44 13.87 1.88
N THR A 218 -6.43 14.67 1.53
CA THR A 218 -6.63 16.05 1.06
C THR A 218 -6.81 16.17 -0.44
N SER A 219 -6.21 15.26 -1.21
CA SER A 219 -6.18 15.35 -2.67
C SER A 219 -6.97 14.21 -3.32
N LEU A 220 -6.72 12.96 -2.94
CA LEU A 220 -7.25 11.81 -3.67
C LEU A 220 -8.68 11.44 -3.27
N VAL A 221 -8.98 11.37 -1.97
CA VAL A 221 -10.31 10.99 -1.48
C VAL A 221 -11.39 11.97 -1.94
N PRO A 222 -11.20 13.31 -1.88
CA PRO A 222 -12.20 14.25 -2.39
C PRO A 222 -12.48 14.11 -3.89
N GLN A 223 -11.48 13.66 -4.68
CA GLN A 223 -11.63 13.44 -6.12
C GLN A 223 -12.31 12.10 -6.44
N HIS A 224 -11.91 11.02 -5.78
CA HIS A 224 -12.40 9.67 -6.09
C HIS A 224 -13.68 9.29 -5.33
N PHE A 225 -13.93 9.90 -4.18
CA PHE A 225 -15.06 9.62 -3.28
C PHE A 225 -15.65 10.92 -2.70
N PRO A 226 -16.11 11.87 -3.54
CA PRO A 226 -16.60 13.18 -3.11
C PRO A 226 -17.77 13.07 -2.11
N GLU A 227 -18.59 12.03 -2.22
CA GLU A 227 -19.73 11.76 -1.34
C GLU A 227 -19.33 11.53 0.13
N LEU A 228 -18.09 11.14 0.40
CA LEU A 228 -17.62 10.94 1.77
C LEU A 228 -17.43 12.24 2.54
N ASN A 229 -17.30 13.37 1.83
CA ASN A 229 -17.00 14.68 2.39
C ASN A 229 -15.91 14.61 3.47
N ILE A 230 -14.83 13.87 3.19
CA ILE A 230 -13.85 13.47 4.21
C ILE A 230 -13.23 14.65 4.94
N LEU A 231 -13.07 15.79 4.24
CA LEU A 231 -12.49 17.03 4.77
C LEU A 231 -13.37 17.75 5.79
N THR A 232 -14.67 17.46 5.84
CA THR A 232 -15.58 18.06 6.83
C THR A 232 -15.70 17.22 8.09
N LYS A 233 -15.11 16.02 8.13
CA LYS A 233 -15.18 15.13 9.28
C LYS A 233 -14.32 15.64 10.43
N GLN A 234 -14.89 15.66 11.63
CA GLN A 234 -14.19 16.00 12.88
C GLN A 234 -13.35 14.84 13.41
N SER A 235 -13.59 13.62 12.94
CA SER A 235 -12.86 12.42 13.34
C SER A 235 -12.69 11.48 12.15
N LEU A 236 -11.52 10.85 12.05
CA LEU A 236 -11.23 9.83 11.04
C LEU A 236 -10.68 8.55 11.68
N LYS A 237 -11.33 7.43 11.38
CA LYS A 237 -10.83 6.08 11.67
C LYS A 237 -10.11 5.52 10.46
N ILE A 238 -8.80 5.33 10.57
CA ILE A 238 -7.95 4.85 9.49
C ILE A 238 -7.36 3.50 9.89
N HIS A 239 -7.59 2.48 9.09
CA HIS A 239 -6.90 1.20 9.24
C HIS A 239 -5.65 1.19 8.37
N ILE A 240 -4.50 0.90 8.97
CA ILE A 240 -3.21 0.76 8.29
C ILE A 240 -2.88 -0.74 8.23
N MET A 241 -2.83 -1.30 7.02
CA MET A 241 -2.68 -2.72 6.76
C MET A 241 -1.24 -3.14 6.52
N GLU A 242 -0.91 -4.37 6.94
CA GLU A 242 0.44 -4.97 6.88
C GLU A 242 1.51 -4.07 7.53
N ALA A 243 1.09 -3.33 8.55
CA ALA A 243 1.77 -2.13 9.05
C ALA A 243 2.94 -2.43 10.00
N HIS A 244 3.79 -3.41 9.67
CA HIS A 244 4.86 -3.85 10.56
C HIS A 244 5.91 -2.75 10.76
N LYS A 245 6.49 -2.23 9.67
CA LYS A 245 7.54 -1.21 9.75
C LYS A 245 6.97 0.11 10.24
N GLU A 246 5.73 0.41 9.89
CA GLU A 246 5.05 1.63 10.24
C GLU A 246 4.69 1.68 11.73
N PHE A 247 4.36 0.52 12.33
CA PHE A 247 4.12 0.41 13.75
C PHE A 247 5.39 0.66 14.59
N ASP A 248 6.56 0.27 14.08
CA ASP A 248 7.85 0.53 14.75
C ASP A 248 8.17 2.04 14.87
N ILE A 249 7.61 2.87 13.98
CA ILE A 249 7.85 4.32 13.93
C ILE A 249 6.60 5.14 14.29
N ILE A 250 5.74 4.58 15.14
CA ILE A 250 4.39 5.09 15.39
C ILE A 250 4.28 6.57 15.73
N LYS A 251 5.25 7.12 16.47
CA LYS A 251 5.26 8.54 16.87
C LYS A 251 5.34 9.49 15.68
N VAL A 252 5.87 9.04 14.54
CA VAL A 252 5.94 9.82 13.30
C VAL A 252 4.54 10.15 12.77
N PHE A 253 3.54 9.30 13.03
CA PHE A 253 2.15 9.55 12.65
C PHE A 253 1.49 10.70 13.42
N TRP A 254 2.11 11.22 14.49
CA TRP A 254 1.68 12.47 15.14
C TRP A 254 1.62 13.64 14.16
N GLU A 255 2.42 13.59 13.09
CA GLU A 255 2.42 14.61 12.05
C GLU A 255 1.04 14.84 11.43
N LEU A 256 0.16 13.83 11.42
CA LEU A 256 -1.23 13.98 10.98
C LEU A 256 -2.01 14.98 11.84
N SER A 257 -1.82 14.97 13.15
CA SER A 257 -2.46 15.95 14.07
C SER A 257 -1.94 17.37 13.87
N VAL A 258 -0.72 17.52 13.35
CA VAL A 258 -0.16 18.83 13.01
C VAL A 258 -0.73 19.32 11.67
N LEU A 259 -0.76 18.45 10.66
CA LEU A 259 -1.21 18.78 9.30
C LEU A 259 -2.73 18.98 9.20
N LEU A 260 -3.50 18.22 9.98
CA LEU A 260 -4.97 18.23 9.98
C LEU A 260 -5.47 18.50 11.42
N PRO A 261 -5.26 19.72 11.95
CA PRO A 261 -5.50 20.06 13.35
C PRO A 261 -6.97 20.02 13.79
N HIS A 262 -7.89 19.98 12.82
CA HIS A 262 -9.34 19.93 13.01
C HIS A 262 -9.88 18.50 13.06
N VAL A 263 -9.04 17.50 12.81
CA VAL A 263 -9.43 16.09 12.77
C VAL A 263 -8.88 15.34 13.98
N ALA A 264 -9.74 14.62 14.69
CA ALA A 264 -9.35 13.61 15.67
C ALA A 264 -9.06 12.27 14.97
N PHE A 265 -7.83 11.77 15.12
CA PHE A 265 -7.43 10.52 14.46
C PHE A 265 -7.57 9.30 15.38
N GLU A 266 -8.10 8.23 14.79
CA GLU A 266 -8.07 6.88 15.35
C GLU A 266 -7.36 5.96 14.34
N LEU A 267 -6.12 5.58 14.64
CA LEU A 267 -5.27 4.77 13.75
C LEU A 267 -5.26 3.31 14.23
N HIS A 268 -5.71 2.39 13.38
CA HIS A 268 -5.68 0.96 13.69
C HIS A 268 -4.61 0.30 12.84
N PHE A 269 -3.53 -0.15 13.46
CA PHE A 269 -2.45 -0.86 12.79
C PHE A 269 -2.78 -2.36 12.79
N VAL A 270 -2.76 -2.98 11.61
CA VAL A 270 -3.18 -4.37 11.43
C VAL A 270 -2.10 -5.13 10.68
N GLY A 271 -1.69 -6.29 11.20
CA GLY A 271 -0.78 -7.20 10.50
C GLY A 271 -0.40 -8.40 11.37
N ASP A 272 -0.13 -9.53 10.74
CA ASP A 272 0.21 -10.79 11.42
C ASP A 272 1.59 -10.77 12.10
N ARG A 273 2.48 -9.88 11.66
CA ARG A 273 3.84 -9.71 12.22
C ARG A 273 3.93 -8.65 13.32
N LEU A 274 2.82 -7.99 13.70
CA LEU A 274 2.87 -7.05 14.82
C LEU A 274 3.21 -7.80 16.14
N PRO A 275 3.76 -7.12 17.15
CA PRO A 275 3.96 -7.72 18.47
C PRO A 275 2.64 -8.24 19.04
N LYS A 276 2.64 -9.43 19.63
CA LYS A 276 1.41 -10.05 20.18
C LYS A 276 0.86 -9.26 21.36
N GLU A 277 1.74 -8.60 22.09
CA GLU A 277 1.44 -7.74 23.22
C GLU A 277 0.67 -6.48 22.80
N ALA A 278 0.73 -6.10 21.52
CA ALA A 278 -0.03 -4.99 20.97
C ALA A 278 -1.41 -5.39 20.45
N ASP A 279 -1.78 -6.69 20.49
CA ASP A 279 -3.04 -7.17 19.94
C ASP A 279 -4.23 -6.69 20.76
N GLU A 280 -5.13 -5.96 20.12
CA GLU A 280 -6.30 -5.31 20.71
C GLU A 280 -6.02 -4.24 21.78
N GLU A 281 -4.74 -4.03 22.13
CA GLU A 281 -4.30 -2.96 23.00
C GLU A 281 -4.54 -1.59 22.38
N GLN A 282 -5.01 -0.66 23.21
CA GLN A 282 -5.27 0.71 22.84
C GLN A 282 -4.32 1.64 23.57
N PHE A 283 -3.75 2.59 22.84
CA PHE A 283 -2.91 3.64 23.39
C PHE A 283 -3.25 4.99 22.75
N SER A 284 -2.71 6.04 23.33
CA SER A 284 -2.92 7.40 22.88
C SER A 284 -1.58 8.09 22.70
N MET A 285 -1.41 8.75 21.55
CA MET A 285 -0.26 9.60 21.30
C MET A 285 -0.64 11.03 21.68
N HIS A 286 0.26 11.69 22.41
CA HIS A 286 0.12 13.08 22.84
C HIS A 286 1.44 13.82 22.60
N ARG A 287 1.38 15.15 22.59
CA ARG A 287 2.58 15.98 22.67
C ARG A 287 2.71 16.56 24.07
N LYS A 288 3.84 16.30 24.73
CA LYS A 288 4.20 16.88 26.03
C LYS A 288 5.62 17.42 25.94
N ASP A 289 5.82 18.67 26.34
CA ASP A 289 7.14 19.33 26.38
C ASP A 289 7.92 19.25 25.05
N GLY A 290 7.23 19.42 23.93
CA GLY A 290 7.81 19.36 22.59
C GLY A 290 7.99 17.94 22.03
N CYS A 291 7.93 16.91 22.87
CA CYS A 291 8.11 15.51 22.52
C CYS A 291 6.77 14.78 22.32
N VAL A 292 6.75 13.80 21.40
CA VAL A 292 5.60 12.91 21.22
C VAL A 292 5.75 11.73 22.17
N THR A 293 4.76 11.52 23.03
CA THR A 293 4.70 10.41 23.98
C THR A 293 3.54 9.48 23.63
N VAL A 294 3.71 8.20 23.96
CA VAL A 294 2.67 7.17 23.82
C VAL A 294 2.27 6.76 25.22
N ALA A 295 0.99 6.84 25.55
CA ALA A 295 0.46 6.49 26.87
C ALA A 295 -0.70 5.49 26.75
N SER A 296 -0.68 4.46 27.58
CA SER A 296 -1.86 3.59 27.77
C SER A 296 -2.94 4.35 28.54
N PRO A 297 -4.24 4.16 28.23
CA PRO A 297 -5.35 4.78 28.95
C PRO A 297 -5.30 4.53 30.46
N ASN A 298 -4.75 3.39 30.88
CA ASN A 298 -4.73 2.96 32.28
C ASN A 298 -3.70 3.70 33.15
N PHE A 299 -2.77 4.44 32.54
CA PHE A 299 -1.66 5.12 33.23
C PHE A 299 -1.61 6.63 32.97
N ALA A 300 -2.62 7.19 32.29
CA ALA A 300 -2.69 8.62 32.05
C ALA A 300 -3.13 9.33 33.34
N GLY A 301 -2.17 9.77 34.14
CA GLY A 301 -2.42 10.76 35.19
C GLY A 301 -3.00 12.03 34.59
N GLU A 302 -3.98 12.63 35.27
CA GLU A 302 -4.62 13.90 34.90
C GLU A 302 -3.64 15.09 35.03
N GLU A 303 -2.59 15.12 34.22
CA GLU A 303 -1.81 16.34 34.00
C GLU A 303 -2.23 16.97 32.68
N LYS A 304 -2.21 18.31 32.62
CA LYS A 304 -2.58 19.13 31.45
C LYS A 304 -1.76 18.74 30.21
N SER A 305 -2.18 17.69 29.50
CA SER A 305 -1.70 17.37 28.17
C SER A 305 -2.24 18.42 27.19
N ASP A 306 -1.55 18.60 26.07
CA ASP A 306 -2.14 19.28 24.92
C ASP A 306 -3.50 18.61 24.64
N LYS A 307 -4.58 19.39 24.41
CA LYS A 307 -5.95 18.83 24.26
C LYS A 307 -6.09 17.83 23.10
N LYS A 308 -5.09 17.76 22.22
CA LYS A 308 -5.07 16.91 21.03
C LYS A 308 -4.41 15.57 21.34
N SER A 309 -5.04 14.50 20.89
CA SER A 309 -4.50 13.14 20.97
C SER A 309 -4.83 12.36 19.71
N ILE A 310 -3.97 11.40 19.37
CA ILE A 310 -4.29 10.36 18.37
C ILE A 310 -4.55 9.07 19.13
N ARG A 311 -5.73 8.48 18.96
CA ARG A 311 -6.00 7.13 19.46
C ARG A 311 -5.38 6.12 18.52
N VAL A 312 -4.74 5.10 19.08
CA VAL A 312 -4.09 4.07 18.31
C VAL A 312 -4.45 2.70 18.86
N LYS A 313 -4.66 1.74 17.96
CA LYS A 313 -4.96 0.36 18.30
C LYS A 313 -4.16 -0.61 17.44
N GLY A 314 -3.60 -1.65 18.05
CA GLY A 314 -2.90 -2.72 17.33
C GLY A 314 -3.80 -3.94 17.11
N TYR A 315 -3.58 -4.65 15.99
CA TYR A 315 -4.18 -5.95 15.70
C TYR A 315 -3.09 -6.86 15.14
N SER A 316 -2.60 -7.78 15.97
CA SER A 316 -1.55 -8.76 15.63
C SER A 316 -2.13 -9.95 14.87
N ARG A 317 -2.86 -9.69 13.79
CA ARG A 317 -3.56 -10.69 12.99
C ARG A 317 -3.77 -10.20 11.55
N PRO A 318 -4.00 -11.13 10.60
CA PRO A 318 -4.37 -10.76 9.25
C PRO A 318 -5.67 -9.95 9.20
N TYR A 319 -5.77 -9.02 8.26
CA TYR A 319 -6.90 -8.09 8.17
C TYR A 319 -8.27 -8.75 8.00
N TYR A 320 -8.35 -9.90 7.31
CA TYR A 320 -9.61 -10.63 7.17
C TYR A 320 -10.18 -11.15 8.50
N MET A 321 -9.37 -11.22 9.57
CA MET A 321 -9.79 -11.61 10.92
C MET A 321 -10.19 -10.42 11.79
N VAL A 322 -9.96 -9.18 11.33
CA VAL A 322 -10.32 -7.99 12.10
C VAL A 322 -11.83 -7.80 12.08
N GLN A 323 -12.39 -7.75 13.29
CA GLN A 323 -13.78 -7.46 13.56
C GLN A 323 -13.91 -6.00 14.03
N GLY A 324 -15.02 -5.36 13.67
CA GLY A 324 -15.27 -3.98 14.02
C GLY A 324 -16.08 -3.24 12.98
N PRO A 325 -16.41 -1.97 13.26
CA PRO A 325 -17.09 -1.11 12.30
C PRO A 325 -16.22 -0.86 11.06
N LYS A 326 -16.88 -0.52 9.95
CA LYS A 326 -16.22 -0.07 8.73
C LYS A 326 -15.36 1.18 9.04
N PRO A 327 -14.07 1.21 8.67
CA PRO A 327 -13.25 2.41 8.80
C PRO A 327 -13.65 3.48 7.78
N ASP A 328 -13.25 4.73 8.03
CA ASP A 328 -13.39 5.81 7.07
C ASP A 328 -12.44 5.63 5.88
N LEU A 329 -11.25 5.09 6.15
CA LEU A 329 -10.20 4.87 5.16
C LEU A 329 -9.34 3.66 5.55
N VAL A 330 -8.90 2.91 4.53
CA VAL A 330 -7.89 1.86 4.67
C VAL A 330 -6.67 2.26 3.85
N ILE A 331 -5.48 2.07 4.42
CA ILE A 331 -4.21 2.38 3.77
C ILE A 331 -3.27 1.19 3.94
N GLY A 332 -2.62 0.74 2.87
CA GLY A 332 -1.49 -0.18 2.97
C GLY A 332 -0.26 0.42 2.30
N PHE A 333 0.89 0.32 2.94
CA PHE A 333 2.16 0.81 2.40
C PHE A 333 2.95 -0.33 1.80
N ASN A 334 3.50 -0.15 0.60
CA ASN A 334 4.31 -1.14 -0.13
C ASN A 334 3.72 -2.57 -0.02
N SER A 335 2.43 -2.69 -0.29
CA SER A 335 1.59 -3.78 0.24
C SER A 335 1.87 -5.15 -0.35
N GLY A 336 2.42 -5.19 -1.55
CA GLY A 336 2.96 -6.36 -2.22
C GLY A 336 1.97 -7.51 -2.24
N PHE A 337 0.84 -7.38 -2.93
CA PHE A 337 -0.31 -8.28 -2.77
C PHE A 337 -0.03 -9.77 -3.00
N GLY A 338 1.04 -10.10 -3.72
CA GLY A 338 1.44 -11.48 -4.01
C GLY A 338 2.77 -11.88 -3.39
N LEU A 339 3.30 -11.06 -2.48
CA LEU A 339 4.31 -11.53 -1.53
C LEU A 339 3.65 -12.38 -0.43
N SER A 340 2.34 -12.21 -0.20
CA SER A 340 1.60 -12.93 0.82
C SER A 340 0.27 -13.46 0.29
N GLY A 341 -0.03 -14.74 0.57
CA GLY A 341 -1.32 -15.34 0.23
C GLY A 341 -2.50 -14.77 1.03
N MET A 342 -2.24 -14.02 2.12
CA MET A 342 -3.29 -13.45 2.97
C MET A 342 -4.18 -12.44 2.23
N TRP A 343 -3.65 -11.79 1.19
CA TRP A 343 -4.39 -10.83 0.38
C TRP A 343 -5.59 -11.44 -0.34
N LEU A 344 -5.53 -12.73 -0.69
CA LEU A 344 -6.67 -13.44 -1.29
C LEU A 344 -7.89 -13.49 -0.36
N SER A 345 -7.68 -13.35 0.97
CA SER A 345 -8.75 -13.27 1.97
C SER A 345 -9.04 -11.82 2.40
N SER A 346 -8.01 -10.99 2.51
CA SER A 346 -8.16 -9.58 2.94
C SER A 346 -8.85 -8.71 1.89
N LEU A 347 -8.61 -8.92 0.59
CA LEU A 347 -9.23 -8.14 -0.48
C LEU A 347 -10.75 -8.37 -0.58
N PRO A 348 -11.28 -9.62 -0.53
CA PRO A 348 -12.72 -9.84 -0.42
C PRO A 348 -13.35 -9.19 0.81
N ARG A 349 -12.66 -9.17 1.95
CA ARG A 349 -13.13 -8.50 3.16
C ARG A 349 -13.28 -6.99 2.93
N LEU A 350 -12.28 -6.33 2.36
CA LEU A 350 -12.34 -4.90 2.00
C LEU A 350 -13.49 -4.61 1.02
N GLN A 351 -13.66 -5.46 0.00
CA GLN A 351 -14.78 -5.36 -0.95
C GLN A 351 -16.14 -5.50 -0.25
N SER A 352 -16.28 -6.43 0.71
CA SER A 352 -17.53 -6.61 1.46
C SER A 352 -17.87 -5.37 2.31
N LEU A 353 -16.85 -4.74 2.91
CA LEU A 353 -16.99 -3.53 3.71
C LEU A 353 -17.25 -2.28 2.85
N ARG A 354 -16.94 -2.33 1.55
CA ARG A 354 -16.93 -1.18 0.64
C ARG A 354 -16.13 -0.01 1.24
N ALA A 355 -15.04 -0.32 1.95
CA ALA A 355 -14.19 0.69 2.57
C ALA A 355 -13.33 1.34 1.49
N PRO A 356 -13.25 2.68 1.43
CA PRO A 356 -12.25 3.36 0.60
C PRO A 356 -10.88 2.86 1.01
N ALA A 357 -10.15 2.26 0.07
CA ALA A 357 -8.89 1.59 0.36
C ALA A 357 -7.82 2.01 -0.64
N TYR A 358 -6.74 2.58 -0.12
CA TYR A 358 -5.60 3.06 -0.87
C TYR A 358 -4.38 2.21 -0.54
N PHE A 359 -3.55 1.98 -1.54
CA PHE A 359 -2.34 1.20 -1.41
C PHE A 359 -1.21 1.89 -2.14
N THR A 360 0.00 1.73 -1.60
CA THR A 360 1.21 2.17 -2.30
C THR A 360 2.07 0.99 -2.74
N GLU A 361 2.82 1.24 -3.80
CA GLU A 361 3.76 0.27 -4.35
C GLU A 361 5.08 0.90 -4.76
N CYS A 362 6.11 0.05 -4.87
CA CYS A 362 7.45 0.49 -5.22
C CYS A 362 7.69 0.68 -6.71
N SER A 363 6.81 0.16 -7.55
CA SER A 363 6.94 0.17 -9.01
C SER A 363 5.62 -0.07 -9.72
N GLU A 364 5.51 0.37 -10.97
CA GLU A 364 4.37 0.07 -11.84
C GLU A 364 4.25 -1.44 -12.11
N TYR A 365 5.37 -2.16 -12.17
CA TYR A 365 5.35 -3.62 -12.24
C TYR A 365 4.61 -4.21 -11.04
N SER A 366 4.93 -3.76 -9.82
CA SER A 366 4.23 -4.21 -8.61
C SER A 366 2.75 -3.84 -8.64
N CYS A 367 2.39 -2.63 -9.07
CA CYS A 367 0.99 -2.24 -9.27
C CYS A 367 0.26 -3.16 -10.25
N ALA A 368 0.89 -3.51 -11.38
CA ALA A 368 0.28 -4.38 -12.38
C ALA A 368 0.06 -5.81 -11.84
N ILE A 369 0.96 -6.30 -10.98
CA ILE A 369 0.75 -7.58 -10.30
C ILE A 369 -0.39 -7.47 -9.27
N ASP A 370 -0.46 -6.36 -8.53
CA ASP A 370 -1.51 -6.15 -7.54
C ASP A 370 -2.91 -6.04 -8.20
N ASP A 371 -2.99 -5.46 -9.40
CA ASP A 371 -4.21 -5.46 -10.23
C ASP A 371 -4.66 -6.88 -10.60
N GLN A 372 -3.73 -7.71 -11.06
CA GLN A 372 -4.02 -9.12 -11.38
C GLN A 372 -4.54 -9.87 -10.15
N ILE A 373 -3.93 -9.65 -8.98
CA ILE A 373 -4.34 -10.29 -7.72
C ILE A 373 -5.70 -9.79 -7.27
N MET A 374 -5.98 -8.49 -7.41
CA MET A 374 -7.29 -7.91 -7.13
C MET A 374 -8.38 -8.53 -8.02
N GLY A 375 -8.10 -8.67 -9.32
CA GLY A 375 -8.97 -9.34 -10.28
C GLY A 375 -9.22 -10.81 -9.91
N MET A 376 -8.18 -11.56 -9.56
CA MET A 376 -8.30 -12.94 -9.12
C MET A 376 -9.09 -13.10 -7.82
N ALA A 377 -8.82 -12.25 -6.82
CA ALA A 377 -9.39 -12.39 -5.48
C ALA A 377 -10.85 -11.93 -5.42
N THR A 378 -11.22 -10.91 -6.20
CA THR A 378 -12.50 -10.21 -6.01
C THR A 378 -13.30 -9.98 -7.29
N GLY A 379 -12.68 -10.15 -8.46
CA GLY A 379 -13.22 -9.69 -9.74
C GLY A 379 -13.28 -8.16 -9.90
N GLY A 380 -12.65 -7.41 -8.99
CA GLY A 380 -12.42 -5.98 -9.11
C GLY A 380 -11.12 -5.65 -9.84
N THR A 381 -10.66 -4.42 -9.73
CA THR A 381 -9.41 -3.91 -10.33
C THR A 381 -8.82 -2.83 -9.41
N ILE A 382 -7.66 -2.28 -9.75
CA ILE A 382 -7.13 -1.08 -9.10
C ILE A 382 -7.32 0.15 -10.00
N SER A 383 -7.35 1.33 -9.40
CA SER A 383 -7.29 2.58 -10.16
C SER A 383 -5.96 2.71 -10.89
N ARG A 384 -5.88 3.58 -11.90
CA ARG A 384 -4.60 3.94 -12.52
C ARG A 384 -3.61 4.38 -11.42
N PRO A 385 -2.41 3.76 -11.32
CA PRO A 385 -1.40 4.19 -10.37
C PRO A 385 -0.93 5.60 -10.66
N LEU A 386 -0.84 6.42 -9.61
CA LEU A 386 -0.32 7.78 -9.66
C LEU A 386 1.01 7.84 -8.94
N VAL A 387 1.95 8.65 -9.43
CA VAL A 387 3.19 8.91 -8.69
C VAL A 387 2.84 9.63 -7.39
N ASN A 388 3.28 9.07 -6.28
CA ASN A 388 3.13 9.69 -4.98
C ASN A 388 4.14 10.84 -4.83
N PRO A 389 3.68 12.09 -4.60
CA PRO A 389 4.58 13.22 -4.41
C PRO A 389 5.44 13.07 -3.15
N PHE A 390 4.99 12.27 -2.17
CA PHE A 390 5.69 11.99 -0.91
C PHE A 390 6.34 10.60 -0.87
N ARG A 391 6.67 10.03 -2.04
CA ARG A 391 7.47 8.80 -2.11
C ARG A 391 8.84 9.01 -1.45
N SER A 392 9.43 7.92 -0.96
CA SER A 392 10.75 7.91 -0.37
C SER A 392 11.83 8.21 -1.42
N PRO A 393 12.84 9.05 -1.12
CA PRO A 393 13.89 9.42 -2.07
C PRO A 393 14.95 8.33 -2.29
N PHE A 394 14.94 7.27 -1.49
CA PHE A 394 15.96 6.22 -1.57
C PHE A 394 15.61 5.20 -2.64
N ARG A 395 16.52 5.06 -3.61
CA ARG A 395 16.41 4.02 -4.62
C ARG A 395 16.53 2.65 -3.95
N ILE A 396 15.61 1.77 -4.28
CA ILE A 396 15.68 0.35 -3.92
C ILE A 396 16.42 -0.37 -5.04
N ILE A 397 17.54 -1.00 -4.71
CA ILE A 397 18.38 -1.69 -5.69
C ILE A 397 17.93 -3.14 -5.83
N GLY A 398 17.49 -3.51 -7.03
CA GLY A 398 17.27 -4.90 -7.42
C GLY A 398 18.59 -5.62 -7.69
N ILE A 399 18.70 -6.87 -7.22
CA ILE A 399 19.88 -7.70 -7.47
C ILE A 399 19.93 -8.17 -8.92
N ASP A 400 18.79 -8.42 -9.55
CA ASP A 400 18.70 -9.11 -10.84
C ASP A 400 17.97 -8.31 -11.93
N ASN A 401 17.67 -7.04 -11.64
CA ASN A 401 17.09 -6.10 -12.57
C ASN A 401 17.42 -4.64 -12.16
N GLU A 402 17.26 -3.71 -13.10
CA GLU A 402 17.58 -2.28 -12.97
C GLU A 402 16.35 -1.37 -12.84
N MET A 403 15.20 -1.96 -12.53
CA MET A 403 13.94 -1.23 -12.42
C MET A 403 14.04 -0.05 -11.43
N PRO A 404 13.41 1.10 -11.73
CA PRO A 404 13.51 2.30 -10.90
C PRO A 404 12.57 2.21 -9.69
N TRP A 405 12.99 1.50 -8.65
CA TRP A 405 12.17 1.26 -7.47
C TRP A 405 12.41 2.28 -6.35
N TYR A 406 11.33 2.73 -5.73
CA TYR A 406 11.34 3.61 -4.56
C TYR A 406 10.25 3.20 -3.58
N SER A 407 10.47 3.31 -2.27
CA SER A 407 9.38 3.02 -1.31
C SER A 407 8.25 4.04 -1.47
N ASN A 408 7.00 3.57 -1.39
CA ASN A 408 5.80 4.36 -1.62
C ASN A 408 5.77 5.15 -2.95
N ALA A 409 6.41 4.66 -4.02
CA ALA A 409 6.54 5.36 -5.31
C ALA A 409 5.20 5.68 -5.97
N PHE A 410 4.29 4.72 -5.97
CA PHE A 410 2.98 4.82 -6.61
C PHE A 410 1.88 4.69 -5.57
N VAL A 411 0.75 5.34 -5.80
CA VAL A 411 -0.48 5.22 -5.02
C VAL A 411 -1.65 4.91 -5.95
N PHE A 412 -2.50 3.98 -5.53
CA PHE A 412 -3.75 3.62 -6.21
C PHE A 412 -4.83 3.31 -5.17
N HIS A 413 -6.09 3.27 -5.60
CA HIS A 413 -7.19 2.78 -4.77
C HIS A 413 -7.83 1.54 -5.38
N LEU A 414 -8.50 0.74 -4.55
CA LEU A 414 -9.25 -0.42 -5.03
C LEU A 414 -10.54 0.03 -5.72
N VAL A 415 -10.84 -0.63 -6.84
CA VAL A 415 -12.11 -0.51 -7.57
C VAL A 415 -12.86 -1.83 -7.42
N TYR A 416 -13.85 -1.82 -6.54
CA TYR A 416 -14.62 -3.02 -6.21
C TYR A 416 -15.62 -3.38 -7.29
N LYS A 417 -15.85 -4.69 -7.48
CA LYS A 417 -16.86 -5.21 -8.39
C LYS A 417 -18.25 -4.66 -8.03
N ALA A 418 -19.05 -4.27 -9.03
CA ALA A 418 -20.42 -3.81 -8.82
C ALA A 418 -21.28 -4.91 -8.17
N SER A 419 -22.14 -4.52 -7.22
CA SER A 419 -23.08 -5.46 -6.60
C SER A 419 -24.19 -5.82 -7.60
N PRO A 420 -24.60 -7.09 -7.74
CA PRO A 420 -25.71 -7.51 -8.61
C PRO A 420 -27.04 -6.78 -8.32
N ASN A 421 -27.21 -6.21 -7.13
CA ASN A 421 -28.41 -5.46 -6.76
C ASN A 421 -28.41 -3.99 -7.23
N SER A 422 -27.27 -3.44 -7.66
CA SER A 422 -27.19 -2.05 -8.13
C SER A 422 -27.84 -1.84 -9.51
N SER A 423 -27.82 -2.87 -10.36
CA SER A 423 -28.48 -2.84 -11.66
C SER A 423 -30.01 -2.88 -11.57
N LYS A 424 -30.61 -3.39 -10.48
CA LYS A 424 -32.07 -3.35 -10.30
C LYS A 424 -32.62 -1.99 -9.88
N GLN A 425 -31.83 -1.17 -9.18
CA GLN A 425 -32.24 0.20 -8.82
C GLN A 425 -32.16 1.16 -10.02
N GLN A 426 -31.25 0.91 -10.97
CA GLN A 426 -31.10 1.74 -12.17
C GLN A 426 -32.26 1.57 -13.16
N TRP A 427 -32.88 0.37 -13.22
CA TRP A 427 -34.06 0.11 -14.04
C TRP A 427 -35.38 0.54 -13.40
N GLN A 428 -35.40 0.86 -12.10
CA GLN A 428 -36.59 1.39 -11.41
C GLN A 428 -36.65 2.92 -11.40
N GLN A 429 -35.55 3.61 -11.72
CA GLN A 429 -35.52 5.07 -11.90
C GLN A 429 -35.69 5.51 -13.36
N ALA A 430 -35.70 4.58 -14.32
CA ALA A 430 -35.92 4.86 -15.73
C ALA A 430 -37.09 4.01 -16.26
N GLY A 431 -38.31 4.56 -16.22
CA GLY A 431 -39.45 4.01 -16.96
C GLY A 431 -40.80 4.01 -16.25
N GLY A 432 -41.36 5.18 -15.96
CA GLY A 432 -42.81 5.35 -15.93
C GLY A 432 -43.30 5.60 -17.36
N PRO A 433 -44.41 5.01 -17.83
CA PRO A 433 -44.85 5.16 -19.22
C PRO A 433 -45.47 6.55 -19.42
N GLU A 434 -44.79 7.40 -20.19
CA GLU A 434 -45.40 8.63 -20.72
C GLU A 434 -46.48 8.26 -21.75
N ARG A 435 -47.71 8.70 -21.45
CA ARG A 435 -48.85 8.65 -22.37
C ARG A 435 -48.64 9.70 -23.46
N HIS A 436 -48.33 9.27 -24.67
CA HIS A 436 -48.47 10.14 -25.83
C HIS A 436 -49.92 10.17 -26.31
N ALA A 437 -50.51 11.37 -26.28
CA ALA A 437 -51.75 11.69 -26.97
C ALA A 437 -51.47 11.73 -28.49
N GLY A 438 -52.24 10.99 -29.27
CA GLY A 438 -52.18 11.00 -30.74
C GLY A 438 -53.04 12.12 -31.35
N PRO A 439 -52.80 12.48 -32.63
CA PRO A 439 -53.75 13.25 -33.45
C PRO A 439 -54.61 12.31 -34.34
N PRO A 440 -55.69 12.83 -34.95
CA PRO A 440 -56.88 12.03 -35.29
C PRO A 440 -56.86 11.38 -36.67
N GLU A 441 -57.65 10.30 -36.72
CA GLU A 441 -58.40 9.66 -37.82
C GLU A 441 -57.98 9.85 -39.28
N ASP A 442 -57.75 8.71 -39.95
CA ASP A 442 -58.51 8.32 -41.15
C ASP A 442 -58.46 6.79 -41.34
N ALA A 443 -59.62 6.17 -41.57
CA ALA A 443 -59.81 4.78 -41.97
C ALA A 443 -60.12 4.72 -43.49
N PRO A 444 -59.92 3.58 -44.21
CA PRO A 444 -60.88 2.47 -44.10
C PRO A 444 -60.37 1.03 -44.35
N GLU A 445 -61.16 0.09 -43.83
CA GLU A 445 -61.59 -1.23 -44.32
C GLU A 445 -60.63 -2.30 -44.92
N SER A 446 -60.70 -3.50 -44.31
CA SER A 446 -61.29 -4.74 -44.84
C SER A 446 -60.45 -6.00 -44.61
N GLY A 447 -61.12 -7.14 -44.36
CA GLY A 447 -60.49 -8.46 -44.57
C GLY A 447 -60.73 -9.53 -43.51
N ARG A 448 -61.96 -10.05 -43.43
CA ARG A 448 -62.30 -11.34 -42.78
C ARG A 448 -61.39 -12.48 -43.26
N ARG A 449 -60.99 -13.40 -42.36
CA ARG A 449 -61.19 -14.86 -42.57
C ARG A 449 -61.04 -15.68 -41.28
N LYS A 450 -62.06 -16.53 -41.10
CA LYS A 450 -62.29 -17.53 -40.06
C LYS A 450 -61.54 -18.84 -40.36
N LYS A 451 -61.47 -19.68 -39.31
CA LYS A 451 -61.34 -21.16 -39.30
C LYS A 451 -59.92 -21.71 -39.52
N ASP A 452 -59.44 -22.77 -38.86
CA ASP A 452 -60.15 -23.90 -38.27
C ASP A 452 -59.44 -24.52 -37.05
N LYS A 453 -60.29 -25.24 -36.31
CA LYS A 453 -60.08 -25.96 -35.05
C LYS A 453 -59.61 -27.40 -35.36
N LYS A 454 -58.60 -27.91 -34.64
CA LYS A 454 -58.47 -29.37 -34.46
C LYS A 454 -58.04 -29.71 -33.04
N GLN A 455 -59.03 -30.14 -32.26
CA GLN A 455 -58.84 -30.91 -31.03
C GLN A 455 -58.29 -32.29 -31.40
N ASN A 456 -57.41 -32.83 -30.56
CA ASN A 456 -57.51 -34.24 -30.23
C ASN A 456 -57.22 -34.47 -28.74
N ARG A 457 -57.98 -35.41 -28.20
CA ARG A 457 -58.30 -35.63 -26.79
C ARG A 457 -57.55 -36.85 -26.26
N ASN A 458 -57.38 -36.84 -24.94
CA ASN A 458 -57.43 -37.98 -24.00
C ASN A 458 -56.21 -38.91 -23.80
N GLY A 459 -56.01 -39.22 -22.50
CA GLY A 459 -55.54 -40.54 -22.03
C GLY A 459 -54.41 -40.50 -20.98
N GLN A 460 -54.62 -39.91 -19.80
CA GLN A 460 -54.69 -40.61 -18.50
C GLN A 460 -53.70 -41.77 -18.20
N ARG A 461 -52.98 -41.56 -17.08
CA ARG A 461 -52.80 -42.45 -15.90
C ARG A 461 -51.63 -43.46 -15.81
N LYS A 462 -50.86 -43.20 -14.74
CA LYS A 462 -50.45 -44.07 -13.61
C LYS A 462 -49.22 -44.99 -13.74
N ARG A 463 -48.29 -44.71 -12.82
CA ARG A 463 -47.52 -45.60 -11.92
C ARG A 463 -46.84 -46.85 -12.52
N LYS A 464 -45.52 -46.86 -12.44
CA LYS A 464 -44.79 -47.60 -11.39
C LYS A 464 -43.60 -46.78 -10.92
#